data_AF-A0AAU1PED1-F1
#
_entry.id   AF-A0AAU1PED1-F1
#
_cell.length_a   1.000
_cell.length_b   1.000
_cell.length_c   1.000
_cell.angle_alpha   90.00
_cell.angle_beta   90.00
_cell.angle_gamma   90.00
#
_symmetry.space_group_name_H-M   'P 1'
#
loop_
_entity.id
_entity.type
_entity.pdbx_description
1 polymer ?
#
loop_
_entity_poly.entity_id
_entity_poly.type
_entity_poly.pdbx_seq_one_letter_code
_entity_poly.pdbx_strand_id
1 'polypeptide(L)'
;MSVRRKAAAVGAVGAVTLVVAGLTPGTASAHGALSTPVSRIAACYAEGPEHPQSQVCKDLVAMSGTQPLYDWNEVNIANADGQSRQIIPDGHLCSANRDKYKALDMARTDWPATPVTAGSTNVQFKVTAPHRGTMTLYITKQGYSPTQPLKWSDLDTTPIAVYDTAVTAPGYYSFTANLPARTGRQLIYQVWQRNDSPEAFYGCADVVFGQTAQAAKAATADIAKAPTDAQIVAGEAKSTVVHHGHGGDQAVTSTTGDLATSNVAASSSTLETALSGSAVLAAGTVGLLVYSRRRATARMKG
;
A
#
# COMPACT_ATOMS: atom_id res chain seq x y z
N MET A 1 52.10 53.09 -40.71
CA MET A 1 50.87 53.00 -41.55
C MET A 1 50.65 51.51 -41.80
N SER A 2 49.56 50.80 -41.51
CA SER A 2 48.13 51.06 -41.24
C SER A 2 47.60 49.88 -40.38
N VAL A 3 46.97 50.15 -39.23
CA VAL A 3 45.51 50.02 -38.94
C VAL A 3 44.88 48.63 -39.16
N ARG A 4 44.57 47.98 -38.01
CA ARG A 4 43.36 47.18 -37.62
C ARG A 4 42.91 46.06 -38.59
N ARG A 5 42.63 44.84 -38.12
CA ARG A 5 41.42 44.50 -37.34
C ARG A 5 41.58 43.14 -36.66
N LYS A 6 41.42 43.10 -35.33
CA LYS A 6 41.05 41.88 -34.61
C LYS A 6 39.54 41.69 -34.80
N ALA A 7 39.12 40.57 -35.37
CA ALA A 7 37.73 40.15 -35.36
C ALA A 7 37.56 39.09 -34.28
N ALA A 8 36.73 39.40 -33.29
CA ALA A 8 36.14 38.44 -32.39
C ALA A 8 34.97 37.73 -33.10
N ALA A 9 34.84 36.42 -32.91
CA ALA A 9 33.56 35.74 -33.04
C ALA A 9 33.50 34.67 -31.95
N VAL A 10 32.78 35.02 -30.90
CA VAL A 10 32.27 34.19 -29.83
C VAL A 10 31.21 33.24 -30.41
N GLY A 11 31.15 32.00 -29.94
CA GLY A 11 29.90 31.23 -30.06
C GLY A 11 30.02 29.73 -29.84
N ALA A 12 29.21 29.22 -28.92
CA ALA A 12 28.83 27.82 -28.71
C ALA A 12 29.80 26.91 -27.92
N VAL A 13 29.97 27.20 -26.61
CA VAL A 13 30.06 26.12 -25.63
C VAL A 13 28.63 25.64 -25.38
N GLY A 14 28.21 24.59 -26.09
CA GLY A 14 26.94 23.92 -25.83
C GLY A 14 27.01 23.26 -24.45
N ALA A 15 26.27 23.79 -23.49
CA ALA A 15 26.04 23.14 -22.21
C ALA A 15 25.18 21.89 -22.47
N VAL A 16 25.82 20.71 -22.48
CA VAL A 16 25.10 19.45 -22.33
C VAL A 16 24.72 19.34 -20.85
N THR A 17 23.59 19.92 -20.47
CA THR A 17 22.92 19.57 -19.22
C THR A 17 22.37 18.15 -19.38
N LEU A 18 23.13 17.16 -18.90
CA LEU A 18 22.62 15.81 -18.66
C LEU A 18 21.55 15.93 -17.56
N VAL A 19 20.28 16.05 -17.97
CA VAL A 19 19.15 15.86 -17.06
C VAL A 19 19.06 14.36 -16.81
N VAL A 20 19.77 13.89 -15.79
CA VAL A 20 19.46 12.60 -15.16
C VAL A 20 18.18 12.85 -14.37
N ALA A 21 17.04 12.73 -15.05
CA ALA A 21 15.77 12.56 -14.37
C ALA A 21 15.91 11.27 -13.55
N GLY A 22 15.95 11.42 -12.22
CA GLY A 22 16.05 10.30 -11.30
C GLY A 22 14.90 9.35 -11.56
N LEU A 23 15.21 8.20 -12.17
CA LEU A 23 14.35 7.03 -12.16
C LEU A 23 14.38 6.50 -10.72
N THR A 24 13.61 7.11 -9.82
CA THR A 24 13.23 6.41 -8.59
C THR A 24 12.42 5.20 -9.05
N PRO A 25 12.82 3.96 -8.73
CA PRO A 25 12.01 2.80 -9.07
C PRO A 25 10.63 3.03 -8.45
N GLY A 26 9.63 3.22 -9.31
CA GLY A 26 8.24 3.29 -8.88
C GLY A 26 7.95 1.98 -8.17
N THR A 27 7.62 2.05 -6.89
CA THR A 27 7.21 0.88 -6.14
C THR A 27 5.85 0.46 -6.67
N ALA A 28 5.87 -0.55 -7.54
CA ALA A 28 4.64 -1.11 -8.05
C ALA A 28 3.94 -1.78 -6.87
N SER A 29 2.73 -1.33 -6.51
CA SER A 29 2.01 -1.77 -5.32
C SER A 29 1.07 -2.92 -5.68
N ALA A 30 1.05 -3.99 -4.89
CA ALA A 30 0.12 -5.10 -5.09
C ALA A 30 -1.11 -4.91 -4.23
N HIS A 31 -2.27 -5.40 -4.64
CA HIS A 31 -3.50 -5.16 -3.88
C HIS A 31 -4.54 -6.23 -4.12
N GLY A 32 -5.16 -6.68 -3.04
CA GLY A 32 -6.27 -7.60 -3.10
C GLY A 32 -6.64 -8.18 -1.73
N ALA A 33 -7.64 -9.06 -1.73
CA ALA A 33 -8.06 -9.81 -0.56
C ALA A 33 -8.75 -11.12 -0.97
N LEU A 34 -8.79 -12.08 -0.05
CA LEU A 34 -9.58 -13.31 -0.27
C LEU A 34 -11.06 -12.97 -0.42
N SER A 35 -11.64 -13.40 -1.55
CA SER A 35 -13.07 -13.34 -1.87
C SER A 35 -13.74 -14.71 -1.72
N THR A 36 -13.00 -15.80 -1.70
CA THR A 36 -13.51 -17.15 -1.36
C THR A 36 -12.38 -18.00 -0.78
N PRO A 37 -12.53 -18.56 0.43
CA PRO A 37 -13.41 -18.10 1.50
C PRO A 37 -13.20 -16.61 1.78
N VAL A 38 -14.27 -15.89 2.15
CA VAL A 38 -14.23 -14.42 2.25
C VAL A 38 -13.41 -14.00 3.47
N SER A 39 -12.46 -13.08 3.30
CA SER A 39 -11.70 -12.49 4.41
C SER A 39 -12.54 -11.53 5.27
N ARG A 40 -12.16 -11.34 6.54
CA ARG A 40 -12.79 -10.38 7.48
C ARG A 40 -12.93 -8.98 6.88
N ILE A 41 -11.84 -8.47 6.31
CA ILE A 41 -11.81 -7.13 5.72
C ILE A 41 -12.75 -7.01 4.51
N ALA A 42 -12.76 -8.01 3.63
CA ALA A 42 -13.66 -8.05 2.49
C ALA A 42 -15.13 -8.19 2.91
N ALA A 43 -15.41 -9.02 3.92
CA ALA A 43 -16.77 -9.19 4.44
C ALA A 43 -17.32 -7.89 5.03
N CYS A 44 -16.56 -7.20 5.89
CA CYS A 44 -17.00 -5.92 6.45
C CYS A 44 -17.09 -4.81 5.41
N TYR A 45 -16.21 -4.80 4.40
CA TYR A 45 -16.35 -3.86 3.29
C TYR A 45 -17.64 -4.11 2.48
N ALA A 46 -17.99 -5.38 2.25
CA ALA A 46 -19.21 -5.77 1.54
C ALA A 46 -20.50 -5.38 2.28
N GLU A 47 -20.46 -5.26 3.60
CA GLU A 47 -21.58 -4.74 4.40
C GLU A 47 -21.77 -3.22 4.25
N GLY A 48 -20.77 -2.51 3.73
CA GLY A 48 -20.77 -1.06 3.54
C GLY A 48 -20.04 -0.32 4.66
N PRO A 49 -18.94 0.42 4.38
CA PRO A 49 -18.13 1.06 5.43
C PRO A 49 -18.87 2.04 6.33
N GLU A 50 -19.82 2.81 5.78
CA GLU A 50 -20.54 3.85 6.53
C GLU A 50 -21.67 3.27 7.39
N HIS A 51 -22.23 2.13 6.99
CA HIS A 51 -23.41 1.52 7.61
C HIS A 51 -23.29 -0.02 7.63
N PRO A 52 -22.29 -0.58 8.33
CA PRO A 52 -22.13 -2.03 8.44
C PRO A 52 -23.33 -2.67 9.17
N GLN A 53 -23.56 -3.95 8.91
CA GLN A 53 -24.76 -4.66 9.35
C GLN A 53 -24.49 -5.51 10.59
N SER A 54 -23.48 -6.38 10.53
CA SER A 54 -23.06 -7.25 11.62
C SER A 54 -22.47 -6.43 12.76
N GLN A 55 -22.62 -6.92 13.99
CA GLN A 55 -22.11 -6.21 15.17
C GLN A 55 -20.58 -6.05 15.11
N VAL A 56 -19.88 -7.07 14.61
CA VAL A 56 -18.42 -7.02 14.49
C VAL A 56 -17.92 -5.98 13.50
N CYS A 57 -18.60 -5.79 12.37
CA CYS A 57 -18.20 -4.78 11.40
C CYS A 57 -18.53 -3.37 11.90
N LYS A 58 -19.61 -3.19 12.68
CA LYS A 58 -19.86 -1.95 13.43
C LYS A 58 -18.76 -1.65 14.44
N ASP A 59 -18.34 -2.67 15.21
CA ASP A 59 -17.28 -2.51 16.20
C ASP A 59 -15.92 -2.25 15.53
N LEU A 60 -15.67 -2.84 14.36
CA LEU A 60 -14.49 -2.54 13.53
C LEU A 60 -14.46 -1.06 13.16
N VAL A 61 -15.57 -0.52 12.64
CA VAL A 61 -15.66 0.90 12.26
C VAL A 61 -15.54 1.80 13.49
N ALA A 62 -16.13 1.41 14.62
CA ALA A 62 -15.99 2.15 15.88
C ALA A 62 -14.53 2.19 16.38
N MET A 63 -13.77 1.11 16.20
CA MET A 63 -12.39 1.00 16.69
C MET A 63 -11.35 1.59 15.73
N SER A 64 -11.52 1.40 14.42
CA SER A 64 -10.50 1.72 13.40
C SER A 64 -10.97 2.71 12.33
N GLY A 65 -12.21 3.22 12.43
CA GLY A 65 -12.81 4.08 11.43
C GLY A 65 -13.24 3.33 10.16
N THR A 66 -13.72 4.06 9.16
CA THR A 66 -14.18 3.50 7.88
C THR A 66 -13.04 3.28 6.88
N GLN A 67 -11.94 4.03 7.02
CA GLN A 67 -10.82 4.00 6.07
C GLN A 67 -10.21 2.61 5.82
N PRO A 68 -10.02 1.74 6.83
CA PRO A 68 -9.51 0.40 6.59
C PRO A 68 -10.38 -0.42 5.63
N LEU A 69 -11.70 -0.20 5.66
CA LEU A 69 -12.64 -0.86 4.77
C LEU A 69 -12.56 -0.28 3.34
N TYR A 70 -12.35 1.02 3.18
CA TYR A 70 -12.08 1.58 1.85
C TYR A 70 -10.76 1.08 1.26
N ASP A 71 -9.81 0.77 2.12
CA ASP A 71 -8.49 0.24 1.78
C ASP A 71 -8.42 -1.28 2.01
N TRP A 72 -9.53 -1.97 1.72
CA TRP A 72 -9.70 -3.41 2.00
C TRP A 72 -8.67 -4.30 1.33
N ASN A 73 -8.04 -3.81 0.26
CA ASN A 73 -7.10 -4.52 -0.59
C ASN A 73 -5.63 -4.35 -0.16
N GLU A 74 -5.35 -3.73 1.00
CA GLU A 74 -4.01 -3.31 1.42
C GLU A 74 -3.66 -3.68 2.87
N VAL A 75 -4.12 -4.83 3.35
CA VAL A 75 -3.56 -5.38 4.60
C VAL A 75 -2.15 -5.93 4.28
N ASN A 76 -1.15 -5.05 4.28
CA ASN A 76 0.21 -5.33 3.81
C ASN A 76 1.29 -5.05 4.85
N ILE A 77 2.52 -5.47 4.56
CA ILE A 77 3.75 -4.95 5.16
C ILE A 77 4.74 -4.74 4.01
N ALA A 78 5.13 -3.49 3.75
CA ALA A 78 5.98 -3.12 2.62
C ALA A 78 7.37 -3.81 2.63
N ASN A 79 7.92 -4.09 3.81
CA ASN A 79 9.25 -4.67 3.99
C ASN A 79 9.18 -6.04 4.70
N ALA A 80 8.22 -6.89 4.32
CA ALA A 80 8.05 -8.20 4.94
C ALA A 80 9.21 -9.15 4.64
N ASP A 81 9.70 -9.16 3.40
CA ASP A 81 10.89 -9.90 2.94
C ASP A 81 10.93 -11.38 3.37
N GLY A 82 9.77 -12.05 3.36
CA GLY A 82 9.62 -13.44 3.80
C GLY A 82 9.69 -13.65 5.32
N GLN A 83 9.86 -12.59 6.11
CA GLN A 83 10.06 -12.60 7.57
C GLN A 83 8.75 -12.45 8.36
N SER A 84 7.60 -12.79 7.78
CA SER A 84 6.27 -12.56 8.38
C SER A 84 6.14 -13.07 9.83
N ARG A 85 6.67 -14.26 10.14
CA ARG A 85 6.64 -14.84 11.50
C ARG A 85 7.49 -14.09 12.52
N GLN A 86 8.50 -13.35 12.07
CA GLN A 86 9.42 -12.60 12.93
C GLN A 86 8.90 -11.20 13.22
N ILE A 87 8.22 -10.59 12.25
CA ILE A 87 7.79 -9.18 12.31
C ILE A 87 6.34 -8.99 12.76
N ILE A 88 5.51 -10.03 12.67
CA ILE A 88 4.12 -10.01 13.13
C ILE A 88 4.04 -10.78 14.46
N PRO A 89 3.83 -10.09 15.60
CA PRO A 89 3.63 -10.75 16.88
C PRO A 89 2.31 -11.54 16.92
N ASP A 90 2.25 -12.51 17.83
CA ASP A 90 1.00 -13.20 18.17
C ASP A 90 -0.10 -12.20 18.56
N GLY A 91 -1.33 -12.48 18.13
CA GLY A 91 -2.47 -11.59 18.30
C GLY A 91 -2.60 -10.49 17.25
N HIS A 92 -1.63 -10.35 16.34
CA HIS A 92 -1.61 -9.30 15.31
C HIS A 92 -1.57 -9.84 13.87
N LEU A 93 -1.88 -11.12 13.70
CA LEU A 93 -1.80 -11.79 12.40
C LEU A 93 -2.79 -11.20 11.39
N CYS A 94 -4.01 -10.88 11.80
CA CYS A 94 -5.07 -10.44 10.89
C CYS A 94 -4.94 -8.97 10.49
N SER A 95 -4.34 -8.13 11.35
CA SER A 95 -4.00 -6.74 11.02
C SER A 95 -2.64 -6.59 10.33
N ALA A 96 -1.84 -7.65 10.25
CA ALA A 96 -0.43 -7.59 9.90
C ALA A 96 0.37 -6.64 10.81
N ASN A 97 0.00 -6.56 12.09
CA ASN A 97 0.59 -5.64 13.07
C ASN A 97 0.48 -4.16 12.69
N ARG A 98 -0.53 -3.79 11.91
CA ARG A 98 -0.79 -2.40 11.50
C ARG A 98 -1.94 -1.80 12.30
N ASP A 99 -1.68 -0.66 12.93
CA ASP A 99 -2.69 0.06 13.74
C ASP A 99 -3.96 0.41 12.95
N LYS A 100 -3.82 0.74 11.65
CA LYS A 100 -4.93 0.95 10.71
C LYS A 100 -5.91 -0.23 10.71
N TYR A 101 -5.41 -1.46 10.81
CA TYR A 101 -6.19 -2.69 10.67
C TYR A 101 -6.38 -3.44 12.00
N LYS A 102 -6.02 -2.86 13.15
CA LYS A 102 -6.03 -3.53 14.47
C LYS A 102 -7.37 -4.18 14.85
N ALA A 103 -8.49 -3.63 14.38
CA ALA A 103 -9.81 -4.24 14.63
C ALA A 103 -10.00 -5.62 13.99
N LEU A 104 -9.21 -5.97 12.95
CA LEU A 104 -9.25 -7.31 12.36
C LEU A 104 -8.75 -8.39 13.33
N ASP A 105 -8.03 -8.02 14.38
CA ASP A 105 -7.48 -8.95 15.38
C ASP A 105 -8.47 -9.30 16.51
N MET A 106 -9.67 -8.68 16.55
CA MET A 106 -10.65 -8.97 17.61
C MET A 106 -10.99 -10.47 17.67
N ALA A 107 -10.74 -11.07 18.83
CA ALA A 107 -11.02 -12.47 19.10
C ALA A 107 -12.50 -12.69 19.43
N ARG A 108 -13.30 -13.07 18.42
CA ARG A 108 -14.75 -13.16 18.50
C ARG A 108 -15.33 -14.33 17.70
N THR A 109 -16.52 -14.76 18.08
CA THR A 109 -17.27 -15.86 17.43
C THR A 109 -18.27 -15.40 16.37
N ASP A 110 -18.48 -14.10 16.22
CA ASP A 110 -19.52 -13.51 15.37
C ASP A 110 -18.95 -12.80 14.13
N TRP A 111 -17.67 -13.04 13.79
CA TRP A 111 -17.17 -12.74 12.45
C TRP A 111 -18.01 -13.45 11.38
N PRO A 112 -18.42 -12.75 10.30
CA PRO A 112 -19.04 -13.38 9.15
C PRO A 112 -18.14 -14.52 8.66
N ALA A 113 -18.72 -15.71 8.47
CA ALA A 113 -17.94 -16.89 8.10
C ALA A 113 -18.46 -17.57 6.84
N THR A 114 -17.55 -18.26 6.16
CA THR A 114 -17.86 -19.09 5.00
C THR A 114 -18.13 -20.53 5.46
N PRO A 115 -19.31 -21.11 5.17
CA PRO A 115 -19.54 -22.55 5.32
C PRO A 115 -18.58 -23.38 4.47
N VAL A 116 -17.93 -24.38 5.07
CA VAL A 116 -17.00 -25.27 4.35
C VAL A 116 -17.15 -26.72 4.80
N THR A 117 -16.66 -27.63 3.94
CA THR A 117 -16.46 -29.05 4.27
C THR A 117 -14.99 -29.40 4.09
N ALA A 118 -14.53 -30.45 4.76
CA ALA A 118 -13.19 -30.99 4.52
C ALA A 118 -13.04 -31.47 3.06
N GLY A 119 -11.81 -31.44 2.55
CA GLY A 119 -11.48 -31.78 1.17
C GLY A 119 -11.17 -30.56 0.31
N SER A 120 -11.25 -30.76 -1.01
CA SER A 120 -10.95 -29.74 -2.01
C SER A 120 -11.96 -28.58 -1.93
N THR A 121 -11.46 -27.35 -1.82
CA THR A 121 -12.26 -26.13 -1.89
C THR A 121 -11.66 -25.16 -2.90
N ASN A 122 -12.53 -24.42 -3.58
CA ASN A 122 -12.11 -23.34 -4.47
C ASN A 122 -11.65 -22.15 -3.63
N VAL A 123 -10.54 -21.53 -4.05
CA VAL A 123 -10.05 -20.28 -3.51
C VAL A 123 -10.08 -19.23 -4.61
N GLN A 124 -10.66 -18.06 -4.29
CA GLN A 124 -10.59 -16.86 -5.10
C GLN A 124 -9.97 -15.74 -4.27
N PHE A 125 -8.98 -15.07 -4.86
CA PHE A 125 -8.40 -13.84 -4.34
C PHE A 125 -8.69 -12.72 -5.33
N LYS A 126 -9.50 -11.74 -4.94
CA LYS A 126 -9.76 -10.55 -5.75
C LYS A 126 -8.47 -9.73 -5.79
N VAL A 127 -7.95 -9.47 -6.98
CA VAL A 127 -6.71 -8.74 -7.19
C VAL A 127 -6.99 -7.48 -8.00
N THR A 128 -6.67 -6.31 -7.42
CA THR A 128 -6.81 -5.01 -8.09
C THR A 128 -5.49 -4.56 -8.71
N ALA A 129 -4.36 -4.99 -8.15
CA ALA A 129 -3.02 -4.79 -8.71
C ALA A 129 -2.25 -6.12 -8.66
N PRO A 130 -2.10 -6.83 -9.79
CA PRO A 130 -1.48 -8.15 -9.85
C PRO A 130 0.04 -8.11 -9.94
N HIS A 131 0.73 -8.98 -9.18
CA HIS A 131 2.19 -9.06 -9.06
C HIS A 131 2.69 -10.49 -9.02
N ARG A 132 4.00 -10.67 -9.24
CA ARG A 132 4.65 -11.98 -9.07
C ARG A 132 4.88 -12.25 -7.59
N GLY A 133 4.59 -13.46 -7.15
CA GLY A 133 4.75 -13.84 -5.75
C GLY A 133 4.28 -15.26 -5.48
N THR A 134 4.28 -15.63 -4.21
CA THR A 134 3.77 -16.90 -3.74
C THR A 134 2.73 -16.64 -2.65
N MET A 135 1.50 -17.09 -2.91
CA MET A 135 0.38 -17.04 -1.98
C MET A 135 0.30 -18.37 -1.23
N THR A 136 0.43 -18.31 0.08
CA THR A 136 0.37 -19.46 0.99
C THR A 136 -0.81 -19.32 1.92
N LEU A 137 -1.67 -20.34 1.98
CA LEU A 137 -2.80 -20.40 2.88
C LEU A 137 -2.53 -21.44 3.97
N TYR A 138 -2.74 -21.03 5.21
CA TYR A 138 -2.70 -21.87 6.40
C TYR A 138 -4.11 -21.98 7.00
N ILE A 139 -4.31 -22.96 7.87
CA ILE A 139 -5.54 -23.09 8.65
C ILE A 139 -5.21 -23.35 10.11
N THR A 140 -6.09 -22.92 11.01
CA THR A 140 -6.00 -23.25 12.42
C THR A 140 -6.06 -24.76 12.70
N LYS A 141 -5.35 -25.17 13.74
CA LYS A 141 -5.38 -26.51 14.33
C LYS A 141 -6.76 -26.80 14.94
N GLN A 142 -7.12 -28.08 15.00
CA GLN A 142 -8.30 -28.49 15.78
C GLN A 142 -8.08 -28.07 17.25
N GLY A 143 -9.12 -27.50 17.88
CA GLY A 143 -9.03 -26.95 19.23
C GLY A 143 -8.70 -25.46 19.31
N TYR A 144 -8.46 -24.79 18.18
CA TYR A 144 -8.44 -23.33 18.10
C TYR A 144 -9.71 -22.71 18.72
N SER A 145 -9.51 -21.68 19.56
CA SER A 145 -10.60 -20.91 20.14
C SER A 145 -10.70 -19.55 19.47
N PRO A 146 -11.80 -19.23 18.76
CA PRO A 146 -11.99 -17.92 18.14
C PRO A 146 -12.14 -16.78 19.16
N THR A 147 -12.32 -17.09 20.45
CA THR A 147 -12.38 -16.11 21.54
C THR A 147 -11.01 -15.76 22.13
N GLN A 148 -9.92 -16.31 21.58
CA GLN A 148 -8.54 -15.95 21.94
C GLN A 148 -7.84 -15.30 20.73
N PRO A 149 -6.95 -14.31 20.96
CA PRO A 149 -6.17 -13.73 19.88
C PRO A 149 -5.37 -14.82 19.14
N LEU A 150 -5.42 -14.78 17.80
CA LEU A 150 -4.77 -15.78 16.95
C LEU A 150 -3.25 -15.73 17.10
N LYS A 151 -2.61 -16.88 17.27
CA LYS A 151 -1.15 -17.02 17.37
C LYS A 151 -0.59 -17.78 16.18
N TRP A 152 0.69 -17.59 15.88
CA TRP A 152 1.40 -18.42 14.90
C TRP A 152 1.38 -19.90 15.27
N SER A 153 1.42 -20.21 16.57
CA SER A 153 1.32 -21.58 17.08
C SER A 153 -0.03 -22.24 16.83
N ASP A 154 -1.09 -21.47 16.58
CA ASP A 154 -2.44 -21.98 16.36
C ASP A 154 -2.62 -22.49 14.93
N LEU A 155 -1.76 -22.10 14.00
CA LEU A 155 -1.80 -22.51 12.60
C LEU A 155 -1.10 -23.86 12.38
N ASP A 156 -1.64 -24.66 11.46
CA ASP A 156 -0.95 -25.83 10.93
C ASP A 156 0.35 -25.40 10.24
N THR A 157 1.42 -26.17 10.44
CA THR A 157 2.72 -25.91 9.80
C THR A 157 2.69 -26.23 8.31
N THR A 158 1.83 -27.16 7.90
CA THR A 158 1.61 -27.52 6.50
C THR A 158 0.53 -26.60 5.91
N PRO A 159 0.83 -25.84 4.84
CA PRO A 159 -0.17 -25.04 4.15
C PRO A 159 -1.28 -25.89 3.54
N ILE A 160 -2.50 -25.36 3.52
CA ILE A 160 -3.63 -25.94 2.78
C ILE A 160 -3.57 -25.63 1.28
N ALA A 161 -2.81 -24.59 0.90
CA ALA A 161 -2.48 -24.26 -0.48
C ALA A 161 -1.17 -23.45 -0.57
N VAL A 162 -0.47 -23.64 -1.67
CA VAL A 162 0.63 -22.78 -2.15
C VAL A 162 0.36 -22.50 -3.61
N TYR A 163 0.33 -21.23 -4.01
CA TYR A 163 -0.01 -20.79 -5.36
C TYR A 163 0.94 -19.69 -5.81
N ASP A 164 1.60 -19.90 -6.95
CA ASP A 164 2.46 -18.87 -7.55
C ASP A 164 1.62 -17.89 -8.37
N THR A 165 1.68 -16.61 -8.01
CA THR A 165 0.95 -15.55 -8.69
C THR A 165 1.74 -15.01 -9.86
N ALA A 166 1.04 -14.61 -10.93
CA ALA A 166 1.62 -14.00 -12.11
C ALA A 166 1.06 -12.58 -12.32
N VAL A 167 1.77 -11.78 -13.12
CA VAL A 167 1.24 -10.50 -13.61
C VAL A 167 0.15 -10.79 -14.65
N THR A 168 -1.08 -10.41 -14.35
CA THR A 168 -2.27 -10.58 -15.20
C THR A 168 -3.00 -9.25 -15.36
N ALA A 169 -4.17 -9.24 -16.01
CA ALA A 169 -5.12 -8.16 -15.80
C ALA A 169 -5.70 -8.24 -14.37
N PRO A 170 -6.16 -7.12 -13.78
CA PRO A 170 -6.94 -7.14 -12.55
C PRO A 170 -8.16 -8.06 -12.67
N GLY A 171 -8.54 -8.71 -11.57
CA GLY A 171 -9.56 -9.76 -11.60
C GLY A 171 -9.44 -10.69 -10.40
N TYR A 172 -9.22 -11.97 -10.66
CA TYR A 172 -9.08 -12.99 -9.63
C TYR A 172 -7.88 -13.89 -9.89
N TYR A 173 -7.15 -14.23 -8.84
CA TYR A 173 -6.39 -15.47 -8.80
C TYR A 173 -7.31 -16.58 -8.29
N SER A 174 -7.37 -17.68 -9.04
CA SER A 174 -8.24 -18.82 -8.75
C SER A 174 -7.42 -20.09 -8.67
N PHE A 175 -7.54 -20.80 -7.54
CA PHE A 175 -6.82 -22.03 -7.27
C PHE A 175 -7.58 -22.90 -6.27
N THR A 176 -7.03 -24.05 -5.92
CA THR A 176 -7.65 -25.00 -5.00
C THR A 176 -6.85 -25.07 -3.70
N ALA A 177 -7.56 -25.15 -2.57
CA ALA A 177 -6.98 -25.51 -1.28
C ALA A 177 -7.56 -26.85 -0.79
N ASN A 178 -6.77 -27.59 -0.01
CA ASN A 178 -7.19 -28.85 0.60
C ASN A 178 -7.44 -28.63 2.09
N LEU A 179 -8.70 -28.56 2.48
CA LEU A 179 -9.09 -28.38 3.87
C LEU A 179 -8.98 -29.70 4.65
N PRO A 180 -8.22 -29.76 5.75
CA PRO A 180 -8.17 -30.95 6.59
C PRO A 180 -9.50 -31.18 7.29
N ALA A 181 -9.70 -32.38 7.86
CA ALA A 181 -10.82 -32.63 8.73
C ALA A 181 -10.76 -31.71 9.96
N ARG A 182 -11.81 -30.92 10.15
CA ARG A 182 -12.06 -30.03 11.29
C ARG A 182 -13.54 -30.01 11.62
N THR A 183 -13.86 -29.48 12.79
CA THR A 183 -15.22 -29.17 13.20
C THR A 183 -15.30 -27.74 13.74
N GLY A 184 -16.50 -27.16 13.66
CA GLY A 184 -16.79 -25.85 14.21
C GLY A 184 -16.07 -24.72 13.48
N ARG A 185 -15.94 -23.57 14.16
CA ARG A 185 -15.30 -22.37 13.61
C ARG A 185 -13.78 -22.55 13.54
N GLN A 186 -13.23 -22.26 12.38
CA GLN A 186 -11.80 -22.25 12.09
C GLN A 186 -11.45 -20.93 11.38
N LEU A 187 -10.16 -20.66 11.25
CA LEU A 187 -9.66 -19.49 10.55
C LEU A 187 -8.63 -19.93 9.51
N ILE A 188 -8.80 -19.45 8.29
CA ILE A 188 -7.81 -19.55 7.21
C ILE A 188 -6.97 -18.28 7.21
N TYR A 189 -5.66 -18.44 7.24
CA TYR A 189 -4.71 -17.33 7.21
C TYR A 189 -3.94 -17.34 5.89
N GLN A 190 -3.99 -16.22 5.17
CA GLN A 190 -3.35 -16.04 3.88
C GLN A 190 -2.14 -15.12 4.02
N VAL A 191 -1.03 -15.51 3.39
CA VAL A 191 0.17 -14.69 3.21
C VAL A 191 0.50 -14.68 1.72
N TRP A 192 0.63 -13.52 1.10
CA TRP A 192 1.08 -13.35 -0.29
C TRP A 192 2.37 -12.56 -0.26
N GLN A 193 3.49 -13.28 -0.32
CA GLN A 193 4.82 -12.67 -0.43
C GLN A 193 5.09 -12.39 -1.90
N ARG A 194 5.44 -11.16 -2.24
CA ARG A 194 5.88 -10.82 -3.59
C ARG A 194 7.31 -11.28 -3.82
N ASN A 195 7.62 -11.57 -5.07
CA ASN A 195 8.96 -11.96 -5.53
C ASN A 195 9.63 -10.83 -6.33
N ASP A 196 8.89 -9.77 -6.63
CA ASP A 196 9.35 -8.55 -7.32
C ASP A 196 9.49 -7.34 -6.37
N SER A 197 9.26 -7.54 -5.07
CA SER A 197 9.34 -6.55 -3.98
C SER A 197 9.39 -7.28 -2.63
N PRO A 198 9.96 -6.69 -1.56
CA PRO A 198 9.88 -7.28 -0.22
C PRO A 198 8.45 -7.26 0.36
N GLU A 199 7.50 -6.55 -0.25
CA GLU A 199 6.15 -6.40 0.28
C GLU A 199 5.37 -7.72 0.33
N ALA A 200 4.58 -7.90 1.40
CA ALA A 200 3.64 -9.00 1.54
C ALA A 200 2.25 -8.54 1.98
N PHE A 201 1.24 -9.34 1.65
CA PHE A 201 -0.18 -9.10 1.97
C PHE A 201 -0.75 -10.23 2.82
N TYR A 202 -1.68 -9.89 3.69
CA TYR A 202 -2.19 -10.77 4.73
C TYR A 202 -3.72 -10.76 4.77
N GLY A 203 -4.31 -11.87 5.16
CA GLY A 203 -5.76 -11.96 5.30
C GLY A 203 -6.20 -13.08 6.22
N CYS A 204 -7.21 -12.81 7.04
CA CYS A 204 -7.92 -13.81 7.84
C CYS A 204 -9.32 -14.04 7.26
N ALA A 205 -9.68 -15.29 7.01
CA ALA A 205 -11.02 -15.70 6.58
C ALA A 205 -11.60 -16.69 7.59
N ASP A 206 -12.70 -16.31 8.24
CA ASP A 206 -13.42 -17.20 9.15
C ASP A 206 -14.22 -18.22 8.35
N VAL A 207 -14.13 -19.49 8.75
CA VAL A 207 -14.88 -20.58 8.15
C VAL A 207 -15.54 -21.43 9.23
N VAL A 208 -16.63 -22.10 8.88
CA VAL A 208 -17.31 -23.03 9.80
C VAL A 208 -17.44 -24.40 9.14
N PHE A 209 -16.83 -25.40 9.77
CA PHE A 209 -16.89 -26.80 9.39
C PHE A 209 -18.12 -27.47 10.01
N GLY A 210 -19.03 -27.95 9.16
CA GLY A 210 -20.17 -28.75 9.60
C GLY A 210 -21.39 -28.66 8.69
N GLN A 211 -21.76 -29.82 8.11
CA GLN A 211 -23.10 -30.31 7.79
C GLN A 211 -24.08 -29.32 7.11
N THR A 212 -24.18 -29.37 5.77
CA THR A 212 -25.16 -28.64 4.92
C THR A 212 -25.10 -27.11 5.03
N ALA A 213 -25.39 -26.40 3.93
CA ALA A 213 -25.51 -24.94 3.95
C ALA A 213 -26.50 -24.44 5.03
N GLN A 214 -27.52 -25.23 5.34
CA GLN A 214 -28.53 -24.95 6.35
C GLN A 214 -28.00 -25.00 7.79
N ALA A 215 -27.21 -26.02 8.18
CA ALA A 215 -26.68 -26.06 9.54
C ALA A 215 -25.51 -25.09 9.72
N ALA A 216 -24.73 -24.81 8.67
CA ALA A 216 -23.76 -23.74 8.69
C ALA A 216 -24.42 -22.37 8.86
N LYS A 217 -25.54 -22.10 8.16
CA LYS A 217 -26.37 -20.90 8.34
C LYS A 217 -27.00 -20.82 9.74
N ALA A 218 -27.29 -21.94 10.38
CA ALA A 218 -27.75 -21.98 11.77
C ALA A 218 -26.60 -21.76 12.78
N ALA A 219 -25.36 -22.11 12.41
CA ALA A 219 -24.17 -21.98 13.25
C ALA A 219 -23.44 -20.63 13.09
N THR A 220 -23.73 -19.86 12.03
CA THR A 220 -23.18 -18.53 11.78
C THR A 220 -24.30 -17.50 11.77
N ALA A 221 -24.27 -16.52 12.68
CA ALA A 221 -25.23 -15.41 12.65
C ALA A 221 -25.18 -14.65 11.31
N ASP A 222 -23.98 -14.48 10.74
CA ASP A 222 -23.75 -13.81 9.47
C ASP A 222 -22.93 -14.70 8.50
N ILE A 223 -23.46 -14.93 7.30
CA ILE A 223 -22.73 -15.60 6.21
C ILE A 223 -21.86 -14.55 5.52
N ALA A 224 -20.56 -14.82 5.41
CA ALA A 224 -19.63 -13.90 4.76
C ALA A 224 -19.95 -13.71 3.28
N LYS A 225 -19.89 -12.47 2.80
CA LYS A 225 -20.08 -12.10 1.39
C LYS A 225 -18.89 -11.27 0.92
N ALA A 226 -18.36 -11.58 -0.25
CA ALA A 226 -17.38 -10.73 -0.89
C ALA A 226 -18.04 -9.45 -1.42
N PRO A 227 -17.30 -8.32 -1.49
CA PRO A 227 -17.80 -7.10 -2.12
C PRO A 227 -18.05 -7.33 -3.61
N THR A 228 -19.10 -6.73 -4.12
CA THR A 228 -19.38 -6.71 -5.56
C THR A 228 -18.46 -5.73 -6.29
N ASP A 229 -18.24 -5.93 -7.58
CA ASP A 229 -17.46 -4.98 -8.39
C ASP A 229 -18.08 -3.56 -8.36
N ALA A 230 -19.40 -3.45 -8.31
CA ALA A 230 -20.09 -2.16 -8.16
C ALA A 230 -19.76 -1.46 -6.82
N GLN A 231 -19.67 -2.22 -5.72
CA GLN A 231 -19.25 -1.67 -4.43
C GLN A 231 -17.80 -1.22 -4.46
N ILE A 232 -16.91 -2.03 -5.06
CA ILE A 232 -15.49 -1.69 -5.22
C ILE A 232 -15.33 -0.38 -6.00
N VAL A 233 -16.00 -0.25 -7.16
CA VAL A 233 -15.98 0.98 -7.97
C VAL A 233 -16.53 2.17 -7.18
N ALA A 234 -17.64 2.00 -6.46
CA ALA A 234 -18.22 3.09 -5.67
C ALA A 234 -17.32 3.55 -4.51
N GLY A 235 -16.48 2.67 -3.97
CA GLY A 235 -15.56 2.99 -2.88
C GLY A 235 -14.19 3.51 -3.31
N GLU A 236 -13.83 3.39 -4.60
CA GLU A 236 -12.51 3.74 -5.12
C GLU A 236 -12.09 5.17 -4.79
N ALA A 237 -13.00 6.14 -4.99
CA ALA A 237 -12.74 7.55 -4.71
C ALA A 237 -12.50 7.88 -3.21
N LYS A 238 -12.82 6.95 -2.31
CA LYS A 238 -12.59 7.08 -0.86
C LYS A 238 -11.37 6.28 -0.39
N SER A 239 -10.77 5.48 -1.25
CA SER A 239 -9.57 4.75 -0.89
C SER A 239 -8.37 5.71 -0.86
N THR A 240 -7.55 5.59 0.19
CA THR A 240 -6.24 6.27 0.23
C THR A 240 -5.16 5.49 -0.51
N VAL A 241 -5.51 4.28 -0.94
CA VAL A 241 -4.68 3.35 -1.67
C VAL A 241 -4.91 3.59 -3.16
N VAL A 242 -4.33 4.66 -3.67
CA VAL A 242 -4.21 4.84 -5.13
C VAL A 242 -3.22 3.81 -5.68
N HIS A 243 -3.32 3.44 -6.95
CA HIS A 243 -2.56 2.36 -7.64
C HIS A 243 -1.02 2.44 -7.59
N HIS A 244 -0.43 3.36 -6.81
CA HIS A 244 0.99 3.53 -6.56
C HIS A 244 1.34 3.85 -5.09
N GLY A 245 0.35 3.86 -4.18
CA GLY A 245 0.56 4.07 -2.75
C GLY A 245 0.80 2.76 -2.02
N HIS A 246 1.61 2.81 -0.95
CA HIS A 246 1.76 1.72 0.03
C HIS A 246 0.80 1.84 1.22
N GLY A 247 -0.12 2.81 1.14
CA GLY A 247 -0.99 3.27 2.22
C GLY A 247 -0.31 3.16 3.56
N GLY A 248 0.67 4.03 3.78
CA GLY A 248 1.35 4.13 5.08
C GLY A 248 0.44 4.75 6.14
N ASP A 249 0.83 4.61 7.41
CA ASP A 249 0.10 5.16 8.56
C ASP A 249 0.17 6.70 8.67
N GLN A 250 0.53 7.38 7.58
CA GLN A 250 0.58 8.84 7.50
C GLN A 250 -0.68 9.33 6.78
N ALA A 251 -1.45 10.16 7.48
CA ALA A 251 -2.57 10.87 6.89
C ALA A 251 -2.08 11.70 5.69
N VAL A 252 -2.43 11.28 4.48
CA VAL A 252 -2.25 12.12 3.30
C VAL A 252 -3.24 13.25 3.43
N THR A 253 -2.76 14.43 3.82
CA THR A 253 -3.54 15.66 3.65
C THR A 253 -3.69 15.84 2.15
N SER A 254 -4.91 15.69 1.64
CA SER A 254 -5.25 16.00 0.26
C SER A 254 -4.95 17.47 0.00
N THR A 255 -3.73 17.80 -0.44
CA THR A 255 -3.50 19.06 -1.14
C THR A 255 -4.15 18.91 -2.50
N THR A 256 -5.43 19.26 -2.57
CA THR A 256 -6.04 19.71 -3.83
C THR A 256 -5.20 20.87 -4.33
N GLY A 257 -4.29 20.58 -5.25
CA GLY A 257 -3.62 21.60 -6.02
C GLY A 257 -4.66 22.24 -6.92
N ASP A 258 -5.29 23.30 -6.44
CA ASP A 258 -6.02 24.23 -7.30
C ASP A 258 -5.00 24.80 -8.27
N LEU A 259 -5.11 24.39 -9.53
CA LEU A 259 -4.50 25.07 -10.65
C LEU A 259 -5.12 26.47 -10.71
N ALA A 260 -4.44 27.44 -10.11
CA ALA A 260 -4.79 28.85 -10.27
C ALA A 260 -4.64 29.23 -11.75
N THR A 261 -5.77 29.24 -12.46
CA THR A 261 -5.91 29.85 -13.78
C THR A 261 -5.62 31.34 -13.64
N SER A 262 -4.42 31.74 -14.05
CA SER A 262 -4.05 33.16 -14.13
C SER A 262 -4.82 33.79 -15.28
N ASN A 263 -5.98 34.38 -14.97
CA ASN A 263 -6.72 35.25 -15.88
C ASN A 263 -5.93 36.53 -16.08
N VAL A 264 -5.29 36.68 -17.24
CA VAL A 264 -4.73 37.96 -17.69
C VAL A 264 -5.89 38.84 -18.12
N ALA A 265 -6.41 39.65 -17.20
CA ALA A 265 -7.29 40.76 -17.51
C ALA A 265 -6.44 42.05 -17.57
N ALA A 266 -6.31 42.59 -18.78
CA ALA A 266 -5.70 43.89 -19.02
C ALA A 266 -6.52 44.98 -18.31
N SER A 267 -5.86 45.80 -17.49
CA SER A 267 -6.37 47.10 -17.09
C SER A 267 -5.27 48.14 -17.24
N SER A 268 -5.49 49.01 -18.22
CA SER A 268 -4.67 50.16 -18.56
C SER A 268 -5.00 51.36 -17.68
N SER A 269 -3.96 52.14 -17.36
CA SER A 269 -3.95 53.43 -16.64
C SER A 269 -4.09 53.28 -15.11
N THR A 270 -3.24 53.83 -14.24
CA THR A 270 -2.25 54.91 -14.30
C THR A 270 -1.25 54.68 -13.16
N LEU A 271 0.06 54.74 -13.42
CA LEU A 271 1.02 55.33 -12.46
C LEU A 271 2.33 55.65 -13.19
N GLU A 272 2.34 56.81 -13.84
CA GLU A 272 3.56 57.56 -14.08
C GLU A 272 4.17 57.94 -12.74
N THR A 273 5.10 57.16 -12.21
CA THR A 273 6.14 57.66 -11.29
C THR A 273 7.21 56.60 -11.07
N ALA A 274 8.23 56.57 -11.93
CA ALA A 274 9.60 56.18 -11.59
C ALA A 274 10.52 56.20 -12.84
N LEU A 275 10.65 57.35 -13.50
CA LEU A 275 11.86 57.65 -14.26
C LEU A 275 12.64 58.69 -13.47
N SER A 276 13.69 58.27 -12.76
CA SER A 276 14.78 59.11 -12.27
C SER A 276 15.80 58.25 -11.52
N GLY A 277 17.03 58.15 -12.06
CA GLY A 277 18.21 57.91 -11.22
C GLY A 277 18.98 56.62 -11.49
N SER A 278 20.12 56.81 -12.16
CA SER A 278 21.39 56.16 -11.82
C SER A 278 21.70 54.80 -12.45
N ALA A 279 22.24 54.86 -13.66
CA ALA A 279 23.45 54.11 -13.99
C ALA A 279 24.58 54.50 -13.02
N VAL A 280 25.42 53.54 -12.59
CA VAL A 280 26.89 53.64 -12.45
C VAL A 280 27.48 52.38 -11.77
N LEU A 281 28.45 51.80 -12.49
CA LEU A 281 29.56 50.91 -12.08
C LEU A 281 29.35 49.42 -11.81
N ALA A 282 29.65 48.64 -12.86
CA ALA A 282 30.24 47.31 -12.77
C ALA A 282 31.76 47.41 -12.58
N ALA A 283 32.33 46.68 -11.60
CA ALA A 283 33.75 46.32 -11.58
C ALA A 283 34.02 45.10 -10.67
N GLY A 284 34.52 44.02 -11.28
CA GLY A 284 35.54 43.13 -10.68
C GLY A 284 35.05 41.99 -9.78
N THR A 285 35.21 40.75 -10.24
CA THR A 285 36.24 39.82 -9.72
C THR A 285 36.14 38.45 -10.40
N VAL A 286 36.92 38.26 -11.47
CA VAL A 286 37.53 36.96 -11.78
C VAL A 286 38.90 36.99 -11.09
N GLY A 287 39.12 36.10 -10.12
CA GLY A 287 40.33 36.15 -9.31
C GLY A 287 40.48 34.98 -8.32
N LEU A 288 40.10 33.77 -8.72
CA LEU A 288 40.56 32.56 -8.06
C LEU A 288 41.49 31.83 -9.01
N LEU A 289 42.79 32.03 -8.80
CA LEU A 289 43.88 31.06 -8.87
C LEU A 289 45.21 31.82 -8.89
N VAL A 290 46.20 31.31 -8.16
CA VAL A 290 47.56 31.87 -7.99
C VAL A 290 47.71 32.90 -6.85
N TYR A 291 47.35 32.53 -5.63
CA TYR A 291 48.20 32.88 -4.47
C TYR A 291 48.07 31.94 -3.25
N SER A 292 47.83 30.64 -3.49
CA SER A 292 48.11 29.58 -2.50
C SER A 292 49.62 29.21 -2.47
N ARG A 293 50.52 30.13 -2.84
CA ARG A 293 51.97 29.91 -2.91
C ARG A 293 52.82 30.89 -2.08
N ARG A 294 52.28 31.52 -1.02
CA ARG A 294 53.10 32.26 -0.03
C ARG A 294 52.78 31.96 1.44
N ARG A 295 52.54 30.69 1.75
CA ARG A 295 52.70 30.13 3.11
C ARG A 295 53.53 28.85 3.06
N ALA A 296 54.71 28.93 2.44
CA ALA A 296 55.75 27.91 2.48
C ALA A 296 57.07 28.53 1.99
N THR A 297 57.60 29.50 2.74
CA THR A 297 59.00 30.01 2.69
C THR A 297 59.14 31.17 3.68
N ALA A 298 58.79 30.92 4.93
CA ALA A 298 59.24 31.72 6.08
C ALA A 298 59.72 30.72 7.14
N ARG A 299 60.63 29.84 6.71
CA ARG A 299 61.40 28.93 7.57
C ARG A 299 62.61 28.45 6.78
N MET A 300 63.54 29.36 6.51
CA MET A 300 64.96 29.06 6.30
C MET A 300 65.74 30.36 6.11
N LYS A 301 66.47 30.71 7.18
CA LYS A 301 67.82 31.31 7.21
C LYS A 301 68.04 32.72 6.64
N GLY A 302 68.69 33.54 7.48
CA GLY A 302 69.71 34.50 7.07
C GLY A 302 69.19 35.91 6.88
#